data_AF-A0AAD3MYE4-F1
#
_entry.id   AF-A0AAD3MYE4-F1
#
_cell.length_a   1.000
_cell.length_b   1.000
_cell.length_c   1.000
_cell.angle_alpha   90.00
_cell.angle_beta   90.00
_cell.angle_gamma   90.00
#
_symmetry.space_group_name_H-M   'P 1'
#
loop_
_entity.id
_entity.type
_entity.pdbx_description
1 polymer ?
#
loop_
_entity_poly.entity_id
_entity_poly.type
_entity_poly.pdbx_seq_one_letter_code
_entity_poly.pdbx_strand_id
1 'polypeptide(L)'
;MENNRLICARVTAHGSELAKFEEILVDYKRYKELLLKLSPPEWQEAQRAKALKAEVLSDKDTQDQQNRDTEESAVRDGLVSSPGRELPSIRETRLSSAHSDTLITGCKVDSDSSEYEDEPELYFSDPQQLLDLLTELTDQNLSLIQNSTRVEETAEELQQSLEIARKKIEEDEEQLALQMNDMNQRIEEERARGNKLKQKVQLHVSLNTEDQDVMLDALNEKVAEVHRSCVDDRMTNLSTLEKVANIESRLSLLLQGLESIPEENLEMMKKIKDSERRTREREDKQREQREKQKERMRRYMERSLADSKKISGRKLMPRCMPVAQKVKVSKVDNIPAEDELHAYLFTSEDIE
;
A
#
# COMPACT_ATOMS: atom_id res chain seq x y z
N MET A 1 -55.31 50.27 -83.36
CA MET A 1 -54.96 49.31 -82.28
C MET A 1 -53.79 48.40 -82.65
N GLU A 2 -53.62 48.06 -83.92
CA GLU A 2 -52.57 47.14 -84.40
C GLU A 2 -51.14 47.69 -84.27
N ASN A 3 -50.93 48.98 -84.56
CA ASN A 3 -49.62 49.63 -84.38
C ASN A 3 -49.11 49.62 -82.92
N ASN A 4 -50.00 49.77 -81.93
CA ASN A 4 -49.60 49.71 -80.52
C ASN A 4 -49.18 48.30 -80.10
N ARG A 5 -49.84 47.25 -80.62
CA ARG A 5 -49.42 45.86 -80.36
C ARG A 5 -48.06 45.55 -80.99
N LEU A 6 -47.80 46.06 -82.19
CA LEU A 6 -46.50 45.91 -82.86
C LEU A 6 -45.38 46.62 -82.10
N ILE A 7 -45.64 47.82 -81.56
CA ILE A 7 -44.71 48.57 -80.73
C ILE A 7 -44.44 47.83 -79.41
N CYS A 8 -45.48 47.36 -78.71
CA CYS A 8 -45.30 46.57 -77.48
C CYS A 8 -44.49 45.28 -77.74
N ALA A 9 -44.75 44.56 -78.82
CA ALA A 9 -43.96 43.38 -79.19
C ALA A 9 -42.49 43.72 -79.46
N ARG A 10 -42.21 44.86 -80.13
CA ARG A 10 -40.84 45.37 -80.30
C ARG A 10 -40.20 45.72 -78.96
N VAL A 11 -40.87 46.45 -78.09
CA VAL A 11 -40.34 46.83 -76.77
C VAL A 11 -40.01 45.59 -75.93
N THR A 12 -40.87 44.58 -75.93
CA THR A 12 -40.60 43.31 -75.25
C THR A 12 -39.41 42.57 -75.87
N ALA A 13 -39.27 42.55 -77.19
CA ALA A 13 -38.11 41.96 -77.87
C ALA A 13 -36.81 42.68 -77.50
N HIS A 14 -36.79 44.01 -77.55
CA HIS A 14 -35.63 44.82 -77.14
C HIS A 14 -35.30 44.64 -75.65
N GLY A 15 -36.32 44.53 -74.79
CA GLY A 15 -36.12 44.22 -73.38
C GLY A 15 -35.50 42.83 -73.15
N SER A 16 -35.89 41.83 -73.94
CA SER A 16 -35.29 40.49 -73.88
C SER A 16 -33.87 40.47 -74.41
N GLU A 17 -33.55 41.26 -75.44
CA GLU A 17 -32.18 41.43 -75.94
C GLU A 17 -31.31 42.15 -74.91
N LEU A 18 -31.85 43.18 -74.25
CA LEU A 18 -31.15 43.89 -73.18
C LEU A 18 -30.79 42.98 -72.01
N ALA A 19 -31.70 42.10 -71.60
CA ALA A 19 -31.44 41.11 -70.55
C ALA A 19 -30.32 40.11 -70.94
N LYS A 20 -30.26 39.71 -72.21
CA LYS A 20 -29.16 38.86 -72.72
C LYS A 20 -27.83 39.61 -72.70
N PHE A 21 -27.81 40.87 -73.10
CA PHE A 21 -26.60 41.69 -73.03
C PHE A 21 -26.15 41.92 -71.59
N GLU A 22 -27.09 42.07 -70.66
CA GLU A 22 -26.78 42.18 -69.23
C GLU A 22 -26.14 40.90 -68.69
N GLU A 23 -26.67 39.72 -69.02
CA GLU A 23 -26.08 38.43 -68.66
C GLU A 23 -24.66 38.26 -69.22
N ILE A 24 -24.47 38.58 -70.50
CA ILE A 24 -23.16 38.55 -71.17
C ILE A 24 -22.18 39.51 -70.49
N LEU A 25 -22.60 40.70 -70.09
CA LEU A 25 -21.76 41.66 -69.36
C LEU A 25 -21.35 41.13 -67.98
N VAL A 26 -22.22 40.39 -67.30
CA VAL A 26 -21.86 39.74 -66.03
C VAL A 26 -20.77 38.69 -66.25
N ASP A 27 -20.87 37.87 -67.30
CA ASP A 27 -19.86 36.87 -67.60
C ASP A 27 -18.53 37.50 -68.03
N TYR A 28 -18.54 38.57 -68.84
CA TYR A 28 -17.31 39.30 -69.16
C TYR A 28 -16.63 39.91 -67.93
N LYS A 29 -17.41 40.38 -66.95
CA LYS A 29 -16.84 40.84 -65.67
C LYS A 29 -16.18 39.68 -64.91
N ARG A 30 -16.81 38.51 -64.86
CA ARG A 30 -16.23 37.30 -64.24
C ARG A 30 -14.95 36.84 -64.96
N TYR A 31 -14.96 36.82 -66.29
CA TYR A 31 -13.77 36.48 -67.07
C TYR A 31 -12.64 37.48 -66.84
N LYS A 32 -12.94 38.78 -66.77
CA LYS A 32 -11.95 39.81 -66.43
C LYS A 32 -11.34 39.57 -65.05
N GLU A 33 -12.16 39.26 -64.04
CA GLU A 33 -11.67 38.93 -62.69
C GLU A 33 -10.83 37.65 -62.65
N LEU A 34 -11.23 36.62 -63.40
CA LEU A 34 -10.47 35.38 -63.51
C LEU A 34 -9.11 35.61 -64.16
N LEU A 35 -9.07 36.32 -65.28
CA LEU A 35 -7.82 36.67 -65.97
C LEU A 35 -6.91 37.50 -65.07
N LEU A 36 -7.48 38.42 -64.28
CA LEU A 36 -6.70 39.17 -63.29
C LEU A 36 -6.10 38.24 -62.24
N LYS A 37 -6.87 37.31 -61.67
CA LYS A 37 -6.40 36.35 -60.64
C LYS A 37 -5.32 35.41 -61.17
N LEU A 38 -5.40 35.00 -62.43
CA LEU A 38 -4.42 34.13 -63.09
C LEU A 38 -3.19 34.89 -63.59
N SER A 39 -3.28 36.21 -63.73
CA SER A 39 -2.13 37.04 -64.09
C SER A 39 -1.12 37.07 -62.94
N PRO A 40 0.19 37.10 -63.22
CA PRO A 40 1.20 37.13 -62.17
C PRO A 40 1.03 38.32 -61.20
N PRO A 41 1.35 38.15 -59.90
CA PRO A 41 1.22 39.20 -58.89
C PRO A 41 1.98 40.49 -59.27
N GLU A 42 3.16 40.33 -59.86
CA GLU A 42 4.01 41.45 -60.34
C GLU A 42 3.30 42.29 -61.41
N TRP A 43 2.55 41.65 -62.32
CA TRP A 43 1.80 42.34 -63.36
C TRP A 43 0.54 43.02 -62.80
N GLN A 44 -0.17 42.36 -61.86
CA GLN A 44 -1.32 42.95 -61.18
C GLN A 44 -0.94 44.21 -60.39
N GLU A 45 0.21 44.21 -59.74
CA GLU A 45 0.75 45.36 -59.00
C GLU A 45 1.12 46.52 -59.94
N ALA A 46 1.75 46.21 -61.08
CA ALA A 46 2.06 47.21 -62.10
C ALA A 46 0.79 47.87 -62.66
N GLN A 47 -0.26 47.10 -62.93
CA GLN A 47 -1.55 47.64 -63.40
C GLN A 47 -2.23 48.51 -62.34
N ARG A 48 -2.23 48.09 -61.08
CA ARG A 48 -2.76 48.92 -59.97
C ARG A 48 -1.96 50.22 -59.81
N ALA A 49 -0.64 50.18 -59.94
CA ALA A 49 0.21 51.37 -59.89
C ALA A 49 0.00 52.30 -61.11
N LYS A 50 -0.27 51.75 -62.30
CA LYS A 50 -0.67 52.53 -63.48
C LYS A 50 -2.01 53.23 -63.26
N ALA A 51 -3.03 52.51 -62.76
CA ALA A 51 -4.35 53.08 -62.46
C ALA A 51 -4.28 54.19 -61.40
N LEU A 52 -3.52 53.99 -60.31
CA LEU A 52 -3.31 55.02 -59.29
C LEU A 52 -2.58 56.26 -59.83
N LYS A 53 -1.63 56.07 -60.76
CA LYS A 53 -0.95 57.21 -61.42
C LYS A 53 -1.88 57.96 -62.37
N ALA A 54 -2.79 57.26 -63.06
CA ALA A 54 -3.78 57.86 -63.93
C ALA A 54 -4.81 58.71 -63.15
N GLU A 55 -5.30 58.23 -62.01
CA GLU A 55 -6.16 59.03 -61.11
C GLU A 55 -5.44 60.29 -60.59
N VAL A 56 -4.17 60.17 -60.16
CA VAL A 56 -3.38 61.32 -59.67
C VAL A 56 -3.09 62.36 -60.77
N LEU A 57 -3.04 61.96 -62.03
CA LEU A 57 -2.88 62.87 -63.18
C LEU A 57 -4.19 63.57 -63.52
N SER A 58 -5.32 62.87 -63.45
CA SER A 58 -6.68 63.43 -63.61
C SER A 58 -7.02 64.49 -62.54
N ASP A 59 -6.59 64.27 -61.30
CA ASP A 59 -6.80 65.24 -60.20
C ASP A 59 -5.89 66.49 -60.32
N LYS A 60 -4.73 66.39 -60.98
CA LYS A 60 -3.88 67.55 -61.24
C LYS A 60 -4.45 68.48 -62.31
N ASP A 61 -5.14 67.93 -63.32
CA ASP A 61 -5.81 68.73 -64.35
C ASP A 61 -7.06 69.47 -63.82
N THR A 62 -7.61 69.06 -62.67
CA THR A 62 -8.69 69.80 -61.99
C THR A 62 -8.18 70.82 -60.95
N GLN A 63 -6.92 70.75 -60.51
CA GLN A 63 -6.37 71.65 -59.49
C GLN A 63 -5.72 72.94 -60.07
N ASP A 64 -5.41 72.99 -61.37
CA ASP A 64 -4.82 74.16 -62.03
C ASP A 64 -5.82 75.31 -62.35
N GLN A 65 -7.11 75.14 -62.06
CA GLN A 65 -8.15 76.16 -62.31
C GLN A 65 -8.68 76.88 -61.04
N GLN A 66 -8.24 76.52 -59.83
CA GLN A 66 -8.75 77.10 -58.56
C GLN A 66 -7.66 77.58 -57.58
N ASN A 67 -6.53 78.10 -58.08
CA ASN A 67 -5.54 78.79 -57.24
C ASN A 67 -5.37 80.26 -57.64
N ARG A 68 -6.45 81.04 -57.48
CA ARG A 68 -6.43 82.46 -57.10
C ARG A 68 -7.66 82.71 -56.24
N ASP A 69 -7.51 82.60 -54.93
CA ASP A 69 -7.79 83.69 -54.00
C ASP A 69 -7.78 83.19 -52.54
N THR A 70 -6.90 83.85 -51.79
CA THR A 70 -7.03 84.24 -50.38
C THR A 70 -6.79 83.22 -49.27
N GLU A 71 -5.85 83.66 -48.44
CA GLU A 71 -5.29 83.09 -47.23
C GLU A 71 -6.26 83.01 -46.04
N GLU A 72 -5.88 82.13 -45.12
CA GLU A 72 -5.87 82.31 -43.66
C GLU A 72 -6.90 81.54 -42.81
N SER A 73 -6.31 80.80 -41.85
CA SER A 73 -6.74 80.52 -40.47
C SER A 73 -6.92 79.04 -40.06
N ALA A 74 -5.85 78.53 -39.44
CA ALA A 74 -5.81 78.05 -38.06
C ALA A 74 -6.69 76.84 -37.58
N VAL A 75 -5.95 75.76 -37.25
CA VAL A 75 -5.94 75.03 -35.96
C VAL A 75 -6.95 73.86 -35.72
N ARG A 76 -6.33 72.69 -35.41
CA ARG A 76 -6.66 71.63 -34.41
C ARG A 76 -7.12 70.23 -34.86
N ASP A 77 -6.27 69.27 -34.46
CA ASP A 77 -6.51 68.01 -33.70
C ASP A 77 -7.27 66.80 -34.30
N GLY A 78 -6.69 65.61 -34.07
CA GLY A 78 -7.45 64.47 -33.51
C GLY A 78 -7.60 63.18 -34.33
N LEU A 79 -6.66 62.25 -34.12
CA LEU A 79 -6.82 60.78 -33.89
C LEU A 79 -7.87 59.90 -34.62
N VAL A 80 -7.33 58.79 -35.18
CA VAL A 80 -7.71 57.36 -35.00
C VAL A 80 -9.07 56.86 -35.53
N SER A 81 -9.04 55.89 -36.46
CA SER A 81 -9.33 54.45 -36.19
C SER A 81 -9.70 53.66 -37.46
N SER A 82 -9.04 52.51 -37.67
CA SER A 82 -9.56 51.29 -38.34
C SER A 82 -10.84 50.77 -37.62
N PRO A 83 -11.65 49.78 -38.10
CA PRO A 83 -11.21 48.53 -38.72
C PRO A 83 -12.16 47.78 -39.70
N GLY A 84 -11.61 46.73 -40.31
CA GLY A 84 -12.26 45.40 -40.34
C GLY A 84 -13.30 45.14 -41.42
N ARG A 85 -12.90 44.46 -42.50
CA ARG A 85 -13.79 43.91 -43.52
C ARG A 85 -13.62 42.38 -43.57
N GLU A 86 -14.59 41.65 -43.04
CA GLU A 86 -14.80 40.24 -43.33
C GLU A 86 -15.67 40.08 -44.59
N LEU A 87 -15.41 39.04 -45.38
CA LEU A 87 -16.18 38.61 -46.55
C LEU A 87 -16.61 37.15 -46.35
N PRO A 88 -17.81 36.77 -46.82
CA PRO A 88 -18.08 35.44 -47.36
C PRO A 88 -18.40 35.55 -48.87
N SER A 89 -17.74 34.79 -49.74
CA SER A 89 -18.04 33.41 -50.15
C SER A 89 -19.37 33.28 -50.92
N ILE A 90 -19.28 33.18 -52.25
CA ILE A 90 -20.39 32.82 -53.15
C ILE A 90 -19.93 31.71 -54.11
N ARG A 91 -20.79 30.69 -54.21
CA ARG A 91 -20.69 29.47 -55.01
C ARG A 91 -20.91 29.75 -56.50
N GLU A 92 -20.17 29.08 -57.37
CA GLU A 92 -20.42 29.05 -58.82
C GLU A 92 -21.14 27.76 -59.24
N THR A 93 -22.12 27.93 -60.12
CA THR A 93 -22.80 26.87 -60.87
C THR A 93 -22.45 27.06 -62.35
N ARG A 94 -22.07 25.94 -62.99
CA ARG A 94 -21.73 25.77 -64.42
C ARG A 94 -22.86 26.21 -65.37
N LEU A 95 -22.52 26.66 -66.58
CA LEU A 95 -22.65 25.90 -67.86
C LEU A 95 -22.48 26.78 -69.12
N SER A 96 -21.61 26.31 -70.01
CA SER A 96 -21.61 26.26 -71.50
C SER A 96 -22.75 26.91 -72.32
N SER A 97 -22.43 27.53 -73.48
CA SER A 97 -23.09 27.25 -74.78
C SER A 97 -22.50 28.03 -75.98
N ALA A 98 -22.66 27.45 -77.17
CA ALA A 98 -21.97 27.65 -78.44
C ALA A 98 -22.53 28.72 -79.40
N HIS A 99 -21.66 29.11 -80.34
CA HIS A 99 -21.84 29.52 -81.76
C HIS A 99 -23.06 30.36 -82.18
N SER A 100 -22.80 31.50 -82.83
CA SER A 100 -22.86 31.61 -84.31
C SER A 100 -22.51 33.03 -84.80
N ASP A 101 -21.57 33.10 -85.74
CA ASP A 101 -21.23 34.30 -86.51
C ASP A 101 -22.32 34.61 -87.54
N THR A 102 -22.87 35.82 -87.49
CA THR A 102 -23.71 36.40 -88.55
C THR A 102 -23.17 37.78 -88.89
N LEU A 103 -22.45 37.87 -90.02
CA LEU A 103 -21.95 39.11 -90.60
C LEU A 103 -23.12 39.99 -91.08
N ILE A 104 -23.42 41.06 -90.33
CA ILE A 104 -24.31 42.13 -90.77
C ILE A 104 -23.46 43.34 -91.19
N THR A 105 -23.52 43.61 -92.50
CA THR A 105 -23.07 44.84 -93.14
C THR A 105 -24.01 45.98 -92.75
N GLY A 106 -23.48 47.11 -92.28
CA GLY A 106 -24.29 48.32 -92.16
C GLY A 106 -23.65 49.50 -91.44
N CYS A 107 -23.65 50.62 -92.16
CA CYS A 107 -23.79 51.98 -91.65
C CYS A 107 -22.55 52.70 -91.11
N LYS A 108 -21.96 53.48 -92.03
CA LYS A 108 -21.14 54.64 -91.74
C LYS A 108 -22.01 55.67 -90.99
N VAL A 109 -21.84 55.75 -89.69
CA VAL A 109 -22.33 56.84 -88.84
C VAL A 109 -21.08 57.45 -88.22
N ASP A 110 -20.70 58.63 -88.70
CA ASP A 110 -19.70 59.46 -88.06
C ASP A 110 -20.28 59.88 -86.69
N SER A 111 -19.90 59.13 -85.65
CA SER A 111 -20.21 59.41 -84.26
C SER A 111 -18.88 59.67 -83.56
N ASP A 112 -18.59 60.95 -83.39
CA ASP A 112 -17.46 61.50 -82.66
C ASP A 112 -17.57 61.09 -81.18
N SER A 113 -17.02 59.91 -80.85
CA SER A 113 -16.88 59.38 -79.49
C SER A 113 -15.43 58.96 -79.28
N SER A 114 -14.54 59.93 -79.17
CA SER A 114 -13.12 59.73 -78.88
C SER A 114 -12.82 59.56 -77.37
N GLU A 115 -13.74 58.97 -76.59
CA GLU A 115 -13.58 58.79 -75.13
C GLU A 115 -13.41 57.32 -74.70
N TYR A 116 -13.21 56.40 -75.65
CA TYR A 116 -12.97 54.98 -75.38
C TYR A 116 -11.69 54.48 -76.07
N GLU A 117 -10.56 55.11 -75.74
CA GLU A 117 -9.19 54.67 -76.12
C GLU A 117 -8.43 54.23 -74.87
N ASP A 118 -9.05 53.44 -73.99
CA ASP A 118 -8.30 52.66 -73.00
C ASP A 118 -8.53 51.19 -73.34
N GLU A 119 -7.77 50.71 -74.32
CA GLU A 119 -7.74 49.29 -74.66
C GLU A 119 -7.19 48.54 -73.44
N PRO A 120 -8.00 47.70 -72.76
CA PRO A 120 -7.57 47.07 -71.53
C PRO A 120 -6.42 46.11 -71.80
N GLU A 121 -5.20 46.48 -71.38
CA GLU A 121 -4.01 45.64 -71.48
C GLU A 121 -4.26 44.30 -70.76
N LEU A 122 -4.29 43.20 -71.52
CA LEU A 122 -4.35 41.84 -70.97
C LEU A 122 -2.93 41.28 -70.81
N TYR A 123 -2.69 40.52 -69.74
CA TYR A 123 -1.42 39.83 -69.56
C TYR A 123 -1.22 38.72 -70.61
N PHE A 124 -2.28 37.99 -70.91
CA PHE A 124 -2.26 36.89 -71.88
C PHE A 124 -2.49 37.44 -73.29
N SER A 125 -1.53 37.23 -74.19
CA SER A 125 -1.62 37.68 -75.59
C SER A 125 -2.14 36.60 -76.54
N ASP A 126 -1.96 35.32 -76.17
CA ASP A 126 -2.45 34.15 -76.91
C ASP A 126 -3.36 33.33 -75.99
N PRO A 127 -4.61 33.00 -76.39
CA PRO A 127 -5.51 32.16 -75.60
C PRO A 127 -4.91 30.80 -75.20
N GLN A 128 -3.95 30.26 -75.98
CA GLN A 128 -3.27 29.02 -75.63
C GLN A 128 -2.49 29.12 -74.31
N GLN A 129 -1.91 30.28 -73.99
CA GLN A 129 -1.16 30.51 -72.75
C GLN A 129 -2.04 30.29 -71.50
N LEU A 130 -3.31 30.66 -71.59
CA LEU A 130 -4.28 30.47 -70.50
C LEU A 130 -4.69 29.01 -70.35
N LEU A 131 -4.88 28.30 -71.47
CA LEU A 131 -5.22 26.88 -71.47
C LEU A 131 -4.07 26.02 -70.95
N ASP A 132 -2.83 26.34 -71.33
CA ASP A 132 -1.62 25.67 -70.85
C ASP A 132 -1.45 25.90 -69.35
N LEU A 133 -1.62 27.14 -68.87
CA LEU A 133 -1.58 27.47 -67.43
C LEU A 133 -2.67 26.73 -66.65
N LEU A 134 -3.90 26.67 -67.17
CA LEU A 134 -4.99 25.93 -66.53
C LEU A 134 -4.70 24.43 -66.47
N THR A 135 -4.11 23.87 -67.53
CA THR A 135 -3.71 22.46 -67.58
C THR A 135 -2.63 22.18 -66.55
N GLU A 136 -1.59 23.03 -66.48
CA GLU A 136 -0.53 22.92 -65.47
C GLU A 136 -1.09 23.01 -64.04
N LEU A 137 -1.96 23.98 -63.75
CA LEU A 137 -2.61 24.10 -62.45
C LEU A 137 -3.49 22.89 -62.13
N THR A 138 -4.14 22.30 -63.14
CA THR A 138 -4.96 21.10 -62.96
C THR A 138 -4.09 19.89 -62.63
N ASP A 139 -2.97 19.71 -63.34
CA ASP A 139 -2.01 18.65 -63.08
C ASP A 139 -1.34 18.80 -61.70
N GLN A 140 -0.99 20.02 -61.31
CA GLN A 140 -0.46 20.33 -59.97
C GLN A 140 -1.47 20.00 -58.88
N ASN A 141 -2.74 20.43 -59.03
CA ASN A 141 -3.79 20.12 -58.07
C ASN A 141 -4.05 18.60 -57.98
N LEU A 142 -4.06 17.89 -59.12
CA LEU A 142 -4.22 16.44 -59.12
C LEU A 142 -3.05 15.74 -58.44
N SER A 143 -1.82 16.20 -58.67
CA SER A 143 -0.62 15.69 -57.99
C SER A 143 -0.67 15.94 -56.48
N LEU A 144 -1.12 17.12 -56.05
CA LEU A 144 -1.31 17.45 -54.63
C LEU A 144 -2.36 16.55 -53.97
N ILE A 145 -3.50 16.31 -54.65
CA ILE A 145 -4.54 15.40 -54.15
C ILE A 145 -3.97 13.99 -53.99
N GLN A 146 -3.29 13.46 -55.01
CA GLN A 146 -2.68 12.13 -54.95
C GLN A 146 -1.62 12.03 -53.84
N ASN A 147 -0.80 13.07 -53.67
CA ASN A 147 0.20 13.11 -52.60
C ASN A 147 -0.47 13.12 -51.21
N SER A 148 -1.50 13.96 -51.04
CA SER A 148 -2.27 14.05 -49.80
C SER A 148 -2.91 12.72 -49.44
N THR A 149 -3.56 12.04 -50.40
CA THR A 149 -4.15 10.72 -50.17
C THR A 149 -3.09 9.69 -49.80
N ARG A 150 -1.94 9.64 -50.48
CA ARG A 150 -0.86 8.72 -50.13
C ARG A 150 -0.32 8.99 -48.71
N VAL A 151 -0.15 10.25 -48.33
CA VAL A 151 0.30 10.61 -46.99
C VAL A 151 -0.75 10.22 -45.95
N GLU A 152 -2.03 10.44 -46.23
CA GLU A 152 -3.15 10.04 -45.38
C GLU A 152 -3.18 8.52 -45.16
N GLU A 153 -3.07 7.72 -46.21
CA GLU A 153 -2.97 6.26 -46.11
C GLU A 153 -1.80 5.82 -45.22
N THR A 154 -0.60 6.40 -45.42
CA THR A 154 0.55 6.07 -44.56
C THR A 154 0.37 6.50 -43.10
N ALA A 155 -0.36 7.60 -42.86
CA ALA A 155 -0.67 8.06 -41.51
C ALA A 155 -1.67 7.12 -40.83
N GLU A 156 -2.67 6.63 -41.54
CA GLU A 156 -3.63 5.64 -41.04
C GLU A 156 -2.94 4.30 -40.72
N GLU A 157 -2.05 3.81 -41.59
CA GLU A 157 -1.26 2.60 -41.33
C GLU A 157 -0.39 2.75 -40.06
N LEU A 158 0.28 3.89 -39.92
CA LEU A 158 1.06 4.19 -38.72
C LEU A 158 0.18 4.25 -37.47
N GLN A 159 -0.98 4.89 -37.54
CA GLN A 159 -1.92 4.97 -36.43
C GLN A 159 -2.42 3.59 -36.00
N GLN A 160 -2.75 2.71 -36.97
CA GLN A 160 -3.12 1.32 -36.68
C GLN A 160 -1.96 0.55 -36.02
N SER A 161 -0.73 0.74 -36.51
CA SER A 161 0.45 0.10 -35.92
C SER A 161 0.71 0.54 -34.48
N LEU A 162 0.50 1.83 -34.17
CA LEU A 162 0.61 2.39 -32.83
C LEU A 162 -0.47 1.84 -31.90
N GLU A 163 -1.70 1.70 -32.39
CA GLU A 163 -2.80 1.13 -31.60
C GLU A 163 -2.55 -0.34 -31.26
N ILE A 164 -2.03 -1.13 -32.22
CA ILE A 164 -1.62 -2.52 -31.97
C ILE A 164 -0.48 -2.58 -30.95
N ALA A 165 0.53 -1.72 -31.10
CA ALA A 165 1.65 -1.65 -30.16
C ALA A 165 1.19 -1.25 -28.75
N ARG A 166 0.27 -0.29 -28.65
CA ARG A 166 -0.34 0.14 -27.39
C ARG A 166 -1.08 -1.00 -26.69
N LYS A 167 -1.92 -1.73 -27.42
CA LYS A 167 -2.64 -2.89 -26.88
C LYS A 167 -1.70 -3.98 -26.37
N LYS A 168 -0.63 -4.25 -27.11
CA LYS A 168 0.39 -5.20 -26.67
C LYS A 168 1.09 -4.76 -25.38
N ILE A 169 1.40 -3.47 -25.25
CA ILE A 169 1.98 -2.91 -24.01
C ILE A 169 1.01 -3.05 -22.85
N GLU A 170 -0.29 -2.80 -23.06
CA GLU A 170 -1.34 -2.95 -22.04
C GLU A 170 -1.47 -4.41 -21.58
N GLU A 171 -1.47 -5.36 -22.51
CA GLU A 171 -1.46 -6.80 -22.21
C GLU A 171 -0.21 -7.22 -21.41
N ASP A 172 0.98 -6.74 -21.82
CA ASP A 172 2.23 -7.00 -21.11
C ASP A 172 2.23 -6.38 -19.69
N GLU A 173 1.65 -5.18 -19.53
CA GLU A 173 1.50 -4.51 -18.22
C GLU A 173 0.58 -5.30 -17.28
N GLU A 174 -0.56 -5.79 -17.78
CA GLU A 174 -1.47 -6.66 -17.03
C GLU A 174 -0.77 -7.96 -16.59
N GLN A 175 -0.02 -8.59 -17.49
CA GLN A 175 0.75 -9.80 -17.17
C GLN A 175 1.81 -9.53 -16.09
N LEU A 176 2.55 -8.43 -16.20
CA LEU A 176 3.55 -8.03 -15.21
C LEU A 176 2.91 -7.74 -13.85
N ALA A 177 1.74 -7.10 -13.82
CA ALA A 177 0.99 -6.84 -12.60
C ALA A 177 0.58 -8.16 -11.90
N LEU A 178 0.10 -9.15 -12.67
CA LEU A 178 -0.22 -10.48 -12.15
C LEU A 178 1.03 -11.19 -11.57
N GLN A 179 2.16 -11.14 -12.27
CA GLN A 179 3.42 -11.70 -11.77
C GLN A 179 3.91 -11.02 -10.50
N MET A 180 3.81 -9.69 -10.43
CA MET A 180 4.17 -8.93 -9.23
C MET A 180 3.29 -9.33 -8.04
N ASN A 181 1.99 -9.53 -8.26
CA ASN A 181 1.08 -9.97 -7.20
C ASN A 181 1.41 -11.39 -6.71
N ASP A 182 1.68 -12.34 -7.61
CA ASP A 182 2.12 -13.70 -7.25
C ASP A 182 3.45 -13.67 -6.46
N MET A 183 4.43 -12.89 -6.91
CA MET A 183 5.70 -12.73 -6.17
C MET A 183 5.49 -12.12 -4.78
N ASN A 184 4.65 -11.08 -4.66
CA ASN A 184 4.34 -10.46 -3.38
C ASN A 184 3.65 -11.44 -2.42
N GLN A 185 2.72 -12.26 -2.93
CA GLN A 185 2.10 -13.32 -2.13
C GLN A 185 3.15 -14.31 -1.61
N ARG A 186 4.06 -14.78 -2.47
CA ARG A 186 5.13 -15.70 -2.07
C ARG A 186 6.07 -15.08 -1.03
N ILE A 187 6.40 -13.79 -1.17
CA ILE A 187 7.21 -13.05 -0.20
C ILE A 187 6.49 -12.99 1.15
N GLU A 188 5.19 -12.73 1.18
CA GLU A 188 4.44 -12.64 2.44
C GLU A 188 4.31 -14.00 3.12
N GLU A 189 4.08 -15.07 2.36
CA GLU A 189 4.12 -16.43 2.89
C GLU A 189 5.49 -16.77 3.49
N GLU A 190 6.58 -16.42 2.82
CA GLU A 190 7.93 -16.68 3.31
C GLU A 190 8.27 -15.82 4.54
N ARG A 191 7.82 -14.56 4.58
CA ARG A 191 7.89 -13.73 5.79
C ARG A 191 7.13 -14.35 6.94
N ALA A 192 5.92 -14.88 6.71
CA ALA A 192 5.14 -15.55 7.74
C ALA A 192 5.84 -16.81 8.27
N ARG A 193 6.44 -17.61 7.38
CA ARG A 193 7.29 -18.77 7.75
C ARG A 193 8.50 -18.32 8.58
N GLY A 194 9.20 -17.27 8.14
CA GLY A 194 10.34 -16.68 8.84
C GLY A 194 9.97 -16.18 10.24
N ASN A 195 8.83 -15.50 10.39
CA ASN A 195 8.31 -15.03 11.67
C ASN A 195 7.98 -16.20 12.61
N LYS A 196 7.35 -17.26 12.09
CA LYS A 196 7.06 -18.48 12.87
C LYS A 196 8.35 -19.17 13.34
N LEU A 197 9.37 -19.24 12.47
CA LEU A 197 10.67 -19.80 12.84
C LEU A 197 11.34 -18.94 13.92
N LYS A 198 11.34 -17.61 13.76
CA LYS A 198 11.85 -16.67 14.76
C LYS A 198 11.18 -16.86 16.12
N GLN A 199 9.85 -17.02 16.15
CA GLN A 199 9.12 -17.31 17.39
C GLN A 199 9.54 -18.65 18.00
N LYS A 200 9.71 -19.71 17.19
CA LYS A 200 10.19 -21.02 17.68
C LYS A 200 11.60 -20.92 18.27
N VAL A 201 12.51 -20.22 17.59
CA VAL A 201 13.88 -20.02 18.06
C VAL A 201 13.86 -19.22 19.35
N GLN A 202 13.09 -18.14 19.43
CA GLN A 202 12.95 -17.35 20.65
C GLN A 202 12.40 -18.19 21.80
N LEU A 203 11.39 -19.01 21.55
CA LEU A 203 10.82 -19.92 22.54
C LEU A 203 11.85 -20.96 22.99
N HIS A 204 12.63 -21.53 22.08
CA HIS A 204 13.72 -22.45 22.41
C HIS A 204 14.82 -21.78 23.24
N VAL A 205 15.20 -20.54 22.91
CA VAL A 205 16.16 -19.76 23.70
C VAL A 205 15.61 -19.42 25.08
N SER A 206 14.30 -19.16 25.21
CA SER A 206 13.65 -18.90 26.50
C SER A 206 13.41 -20.15 27.34
N LEU A 207 13.30 -21.32 26.70
CA LEU A 207 13.32 -22.62 27.36
C LEU A 207 14.79 -22.92 27.67
N ASN A 208 15.28 -22.34 28.77
CA ASN A 208 16.65 -22.46 29.26
C ASN A 208 17.20 -23.89 29.10
N THR A 209 18.00 -24.12 28.07
CA THR A 209 18.86 -25.31 27.98
C THR A 209 19.86 -25.32 29.13
N GLU A 210 20.20 -24.14 29.64
CA GLU A 210 21.01 -23.93 30.84
C GLU A 210 20.45 -24.68 32.07
N ASP A 211 19.13 -24.66 32.29
CA ASP A 211 18.54 -25.33 33.46
C ASP A 211 18.61 -26.87 33.32
N GLN A 212 18.54 -27.39 32.09
CA GLN A 212 18.71 -28.81 31.81
C GLN A 212 20.17 -29.24 31.93
N ASP A 213 21.11 -28.44 31.44
CA ASP A 213 22.54 -28.71 31.53
C ASP A 213 23.02 -28.67 32.99
N VAL A 214 22.56 -27.70 33.78
CA VAL A 214 22.81 -27.62 35.23
C VAL A 214 22.26 -28.85 35.96
N MET A 215 21.06 -29.31 35.59
CA MET A 215 20.47 -30.53 36.17
C MET A 215 21.28 -31.78 35.81
N LEU A 216 21.74 -31.89 34.56
CA LEU A 216 22.58 -32.99 34.10
C LEU A 216 23.93 -33.00 34.82
N ASP A 217 24.54 -31.84 35.04
CA ASP A 217 25.79 -31.73 35.79
C ASP A 217 25.62 -32.13 37.26
N ALA A 218 24.53 -31.71 37.92
CA ALA A 218 24.22 -32.13 39.28
C ALA A 218 24.00 -33.65 39.38
N LEU A 219 23.31 -34.24 38.39
CA LEU A 219 23.14 -35.69 38.30
C LEU A 219 24.48 -36.40 38.07
N ASN A 220 25.31 -35.89 37.17
CA ASN A 220 26.65 -36.42 36.90
C ASN A 220 27.52 -36.42 38.15
N GLU A 221 27.48 -35.34 38.94
CA GLU A 221 28.19 -35.23 40.22
C GLU A 221 27.68 -36.27 41.22
N LYS A 222 26.36 -36.43 41.34
CA LYS A 222 25.78 -37.40 42.29
C LYS A 222 26.07 -38.85 41.91
N VAL A 223 25.98 -39.18 40.62
CA VAL A 223 26.36 -40.50 40.11
C VAL A 223 27.85 -40.77 40.37
N ALA A 224 28.71 -39.76 40.18
CA ALA A 224 30.12 -39.89 40.48
C ALA A 224 30.39 -40.11 41.98
N GLU A 225 29.65 -39.45 42.88
CA GLU A 225 29.72 -39.67 44.33
C GLU A 225 29.36 -41.11 44.70
N VAL A 226 28.22 -41.60 44.21
CA VAL A 226 27.76 -42.97 44.51
C VAL A 226 28.73 -44.02 43.95
N HIS A 227 29.24 -43.81 42.74
CA HIS A 227 30.24 -44.69 42.15
C HIS A 227 31.51 -44.79 42.99
N ARG A 228 32.02 -43.64 43.48
CA ARG A 228 33.19 -43.61 44.39
C ARG A 228 32.93 -44.37 45.69
N SER A 229 31.73 -44.26 46.27
CA SER A 229 31.41 -44.95 47.52
C SER A 229 31.18 -46.46 47.37
N CYS A 230 30.62 -46.90 46.23
CA CYS A 230 30.09 -48.27 46.10
C CYS A 230 31.00 -49.21 45.29
N VAL A 231 31.78 -48.67 44.33
CA VAL A 231 32.54 -49.46 43.36
C VAL A 231 34.05 -49.23 43.52
N ASP A 232 34.54 -48.02 43.24
CA ASP A 232 35.98 -47.71 43.22
C ASP A 232 36.25 -46.22 43.46
N ASP A 233 37.23 -45.91 44.31
CA ASP A 233 37.68 -44.54 44.63
C ASP A 233 38.71 -43.98 43.62
N ARG A 234 39.06 -44.77 42.60
CA ARG A 234 40.02 -44.37 41.57
C ARG A 234 39.37 -43.40 40.59
N MET A 235 39.95 -42.20 40.43
CA MET A 235 39.60 -41.22 39.40
C MET A 235 39.79 -41.82 38.00
N THR A 236 38.76 -42.50 37.53
CA THR A 236 38.67 -43.08 36.20
C THR A 236 37.72 -42.19 35.38
N ASN A 237 38.14 -41.77 34.19
CA ASN A 237 37.38 -40.89 33.31
C ASN A 237 36.23 -41.65 32.63
N LEU A 238 35.35 -42.26 33.42
CA LEU A 238 34.18 -42.97 32.93
C LEU A 238 33.06 -41.98 32.66
N SER A 239 32.33 -42.25 31.57
CA SER A 239 31.04 -41.64 31.29
C SER A 239 30.05 -41.94 32.41
N THR A 240 29.09 -41.04 32.63
CA THR A 240 28.03 -41.20 33.65
C THR A 240 27.28 -42.52 33.47
N LEU A 241 27.01 -42.93 32.23
CA LEU A 241 26.33 -44.20 31.95
C LEU A 241 27.19 -45.40 32.37
N GLU A 242 28.49 -45.35 32.11
CA GLU A 242 29.42 -46.41 32.49
C GLU A 242 29.55 -46.51 34.02
N LYS A 243 29.55 -45.37 34.72
CA LYS A 243 29.50 -45.33 36.20
C LYS A 243 28.23 -45.99 36.73
N VAL A 244 27.06 -45.71 36.13
CA VAL A 244 25.79 -46.35 36.52
C VAL A 244 25.83 -47.86 36.27
N ALA A 245 26.31 -48.28 35.10
CA ALA A 245 26.43 -49.70 34.76
C ALA A 245 27.33 -50.47 35.76
N ASN A 246 28.41 -49.85 36.22
CA ASN A 246 29.27 -50.42 37.26
C ASN A 246 28.56 -50.53 38.61
N ILE A 247 27.80 -49.51 39.01
CA ILE A 247 26.99 -49.54 40.23
C ILE A 247 25.96 -50.67 40.16
N GLU A 248 25.27 -50.82 39.02
CA GLU A 248 24.28 -51.86 38.78
C GLU A 248 24.89 -53.26 38.83
N SER A 249 26.06 -53.45 38.20
CA SER A 249 26.82 -54.70 38.25
C SER A 249 27.20 -55.06 39.69
N ARG A 250 27.72 -54.08 40.46
CA ARG A 250 28.05 -54.27 41.88
C ARG A 250 26.82 -54.64 42.70
N LEU A 251 25.70 -53.96 42.49
CA LEU A 251 24.44 -54.23 43.17
C LEU A 251 23.95 -55.65 42.85
N SER A 252 24.01 -56.06 41.59
CA SER A 252 23.62 -57.40 41.15
C SER A 252 24.46 -58.49 41.80
N LEU A 253 25.78 -58.30 41.89
CA LEU A 253 26.68 -59.22 42.60
C LEU A 253 26.35 -59.34 44.10
N LEU A 254 26.02 -58.22 44.75
CA LEU A 254 25.63 -58.23 46.16
C LEU A 254 24.29 -58.96 46.38
N LEU A 255 23.31 -58.75 45.50
CA LEU A 255 22.02 -59.45 45.56
C LEU A 255 22.18 -60.96 45.32
N GLN A 256 22.99 -61.36 44.34
CA GLN A 256 23.28 -62.78 44.11
C GLN A 256 23.99 -63.41 45.31
N GLY A 257 24.93 -62.67 45.92
CA GLY A 257 25.57 -63.07 47.18
C GLY A 257 24.54 -63.31 48.28
N LEU A 258 23.56 -62.42 48.44
CA LEU A 258 22.49 -62.53 49.43
C LEU A 258 21.57 -63.74 49.19
N GLU A 259 21.26 -64.04 47.94
CA GLU A 259 20.43 -65.20 47.56
C GLU A 259 21.17 -66.53 47.75
N SER A 260 22.49 -66.54 47.57
CA SER A 260 23.32 -67.74 47.77
C SER A 260 23.56 -68.13 49.23
N ILE A 261 23.12 -67.32 50.21
CA ILE A 261 23.32 -67.61 51.62
C ILE A 261 22.51 -68.86 52.01
N PRO A 262 23.14 -69.91 52.55
CA PRO A 262 22.43 -71.12 52.95
C PRO A 262 21.36 -70.84 54.01
N GLU A 263 20.20 -71.48 53.87
CA GLU A 263 19.05 -71.31 54.76
C GLU A 263 19.39 -71.66 56.23
N GLU A 264 20.26 -72.65 56.44
CA GLU A 264 20.75 -73.03 57.77
C GLU A 264 21.51 -71.89 58.48
N ASN A 265 22.34 -71.15 57.73
CA ASN A 265 23.08 -70.00 58.25
C ASN A 265 22.12 -68.84 58.57
N LEU A 266 21.10 -68.64 57.73
CA LEU A 266 20.05 -67.64 57.97
C LEU A 266 19.23 -67.95 59.23
N GLU A 267 18.83 -69.21 59.42
CA GLU A 267 18.15 -69.64 60.63
C GLU A 267 19.02 -69.44 61.88
N MET A 268 20.30 -69.80 61.80
CA MET A 268 21.23 -69.62 62.91
C MET A 268 21.40 -68.13 63.25
N MET A 269 21.56 -67.27 62.24
CA MET A 269 21.68 -65.82 62.43
C MET A 269 20.38 -65.22 63.00
N LYS A 270 19.20 -65.71 62.58
CA LYS A 270 17.90 -65.33 63.15
C LYS A 270 17.80 -65.74 64.62
N LYS A 271 18.19 -66.97 64.97
CA LYS A 271 18.25 -67.47 66.36
C LYS A 271 19.20 -66.64 67.21
N ILE A 272 20.39 -66.27 66.69
CA ILE A 272 21.35 -65.38 67.36
C ILE A 272 20.71 -64.01 67.60
N LYS A 273 20.19 -63.33 66.56
CA LYS A 273 19.52 -62.02 66.68
C LYS A 273 18.37 -62.06 67.70
N ASP A 274 17.54 -63.10 67.66
CA ASP A 274 16.41 -63.28 68.57
C ASP A 274 16.85 -63.59 70.00
N SER A 275 17.96 -64.29 70.20
CA SER A 275 18.54 -64.54 71.52
C SER A 275 19.24 -63.31 72.09
N GLU A 276 19.92 -62.52 71.27
CA GLU A 276 20.52 -61.24 71.65
C GLU A 276 19.44 -60.25 72.07
N ARG A 277 18.40 -60.06 71.25
CA ARG A 277 17.26 -59.19 71.60
C ARG A 277 16.65 -59.56 72.95
N ARG A 278 16.33 -60.83 73.15
CA ARG A 278 15.81 -61.34 74.44
C ARG A 278 16.78 -61.14 75.60
N THR A 279 18.08 -61.17 75.35
CA THR A 279 19.10 -60.97 76.39
C THR A 279 19.21 -59.51 76.78
N ARG A 280 19.21 -58.57 75.81
CA ARG A 280 19.12 -57.14 76.06
C ARG A 280 17.87 -56.78 76.88
N GLU A 281 16.71 -57.31 76.50
CA GLU A 281 15.45 -57.11 77.25
C GLU A 281 15.55 -57.62 78.71
N ARG A 282 16.19 -58.78 78.93
CA ARG A 282 16.39 -59.33 80.28
C ARG A 282 17.38 -58.50 81.10
N GLU A 283 18.48 -58.07 80.50
CA GLU A 283 19.48 -57.21 81.15
C GLU A 283 18.90 -55.86 81.55
N ASP A 284 18.11 -55.25 80.67
CA ASP A 284 17.42 -53.99 80.94
C ASP A 284 16.41 -54.13 82.09
N LYS A 285 15.62 -55.21 82.10
CA LYS A 285 14.69 -55.50 83.22
C LYS A 285 15.41 -55.74 84.54
N GLN A 286 16.54 -56.46 84.52
CA GLN A 286 17.36 -56.65 85.73
C GLN A 286 18.01 -55.35 86.20
N ARG A 287 18.45 -54.49 85.27
CA ARG A 287 19.01 -53.17 85.56
C ARG A 287 17.96 -52.30 86.23
N GLU A 288 16.74 -52.26 85.68
CA GLU A 288 15.63 -51.52 86.25
C GLU A 288 15.27 -52.00 87.66
N GLN A 289 15.23 -53.32 87.89
CA GLN A 289 14.99 -53.88 89.23
C GLN A 289 16.10 -53.52 90.23
N ARG A 290 17.38 -53.60 89.81
CA ARG A 290 18.53 -53.21 90.63
C ARG A 290 18.48 -51.73 90.99
N GLU A 291 18.16 -50.86 90.05
CA GLU A 291 18.02 -49.42 90.31
C GLU A 291 16.82 -49.13 91.23
N LYS A 292 15.65 -49.76 91.01
CA LYS A 292 14.50 -49.67 91.93
C LYS A 292 14.85 -50.15 93.35
N GLN A 293 15.66 -51.21 93.49
CA GLN A 293 16.09 -51.70 94.80
C GLN A 293 17.12 -50.76 95.46
N LYS A 294 18.12 -50.29 94.71
CA LYS A 294 19.08 -49.28 95.20
C LYS A 294 18.38 -47.99 95.62
N GLU A 295 17.40 -47.53 94.85
CA GLU A 295 16.61 -46.34 95.18
C GLU A 295 15.78 -46.56 96.44
N ARG A 296 15.13 -47.73 96.60
CA ARG A 296 14.43 -48.09 97.84
C ARG A 296 15.38 -48.08 99.05
N MET A 297 16.57 -48.68 98.92
CA MET A 297 17.59 -48.67 99.97
C MET A 297 18.06 -47.24 100.27
N ARG A 298 18.32 -46.43 99.24
CA ARG A 298 18.70 -45.02 99.38
C ARG A 298 17.63 -44.22 100.13
N ARG A 299 16.35 -44.32 99.72
CA ARG A 299 15.23 -43.64 100.38
C ARG A 299 15.01 -44.13 101.82
N TYR A 300 15.26 -45.41 102.10
CA TYR A 300 15.21 -45.94 103.47
C TYR A 300 16.33 -45.35 104.34
N MET A 301 17.56 -45.33 103.83
CA MET A 301 18.71 -44.77 104.54
C MET A 301 18.55 -43.26 104.78
N GLU A 302 18.09 -42.52 103.77
CA GLU A 302 17.75 -41.11 103.87
C GLU A 302 16.66 -40.86 104.92
N ARG A 303 15.60 -41.68 104.96
CA ARG A 303 14.58 -41.62 106.03
C ARG A 303 15.14 -41.91 107.42
N SER A 304 16.13 -42.79 107.55
CA SER A 304 16.76 -43.10 108.83
C SER A 304 17.72 -42.03 109.32
N LEU A 305 18.40 -41.33 108.40
CA LEU A 305 19.32 -40.22 108.69
C LEU A 305 18.59 -38.88 108.81
N ALA A 306 17.37 -38.77 108.28
CA ALA A 306 16.56 -37.57 108.41
C ALA A 306 16.20 -37.34 109.88
N ASP A 307 16.60 -36.17 110.40
CA ASP A 307 16.25 -35.75 111.74
C ASP A 307 14.73 -35.82 111.94
N SER A 308 14.30 -36.50 113.01
CA SER A 308 12.89 -36.56 113.35
C SER A 308 12.36 -35.13 113.51
N LYS A 309 11.33 -34.76 112.73
CA LYS A 309 10.67 -33.46 112.88
C LYS A 309 10.28 -33.29 114.34
N LYS A 310 10.85 -32.27 115.01
CA LYS A 310 10.48 -31.95 116.39
C LYS A 310 8.98 -31.70 116.42
N ILE A 311 8.25 -32.59 117.09
CA ILE A 311 6.82 -32.43 117.31
C ILE A 311 6.69 -31.26 118.28
N SER A 312 6.57 -30.04 117.76
CA SER A 312 5.98 -28.95 118.54
C SER A 312 4.57 -29.43 118.87
N GLY A 313 4.37 -29.89 120.10
CA GLY A 313 3.04 -30.27 120.60
C GLY A 313 2.02 -29.15 120.41
N ARG A 314 0.74 -29.44 120.65
CA ARG A 314 -0.32 -28.43 120.64
C ARG A 314 0.10 -27.24 121.52
N LYS A 315 0.13 -26.04 120.93
CA LYS A 315 0.29 -24.78 121.69
C LYS A 315 -0.75 -24.75 122.81
N LEU A 316 -0.32 -24.38 124.02
CA LEU A 316 -1.20 -24.22 125.19
C LEU A 316 -2.29 -23.18 124.86
N MET A 317 -3.56 -23.54 125.09
CA MET A 317 -4.70 -22.69 124.74
C MET A 317 -4.91 -21.60 125.82
N PRO A 318 -4.97 -20.29 125.48
CA PRO A 318 -5.24 -19.24 126.45
C PRO A 318 -6.65 -19.38 127.04
N ARG A 319 -6.79 -19.25 128.37
CA ARG A 319 -8.09 -19.26 129.05
C ARG A 319 -8.64 -17.82 129.15
N CYS A 320 -9.72 -17.59 128.39
CA CYS A 320 -10.68 -16.48 128.47
C CYS A 320 -10.31 -15.15 127.80
N MET A 321 -11.13 -14.76 126.80
CA MET A 321 -11.34 -13.39 126.30
C MET A 321 -12.87 -13.17 126.19
N PRO A 322 -13.43 -11.99 126.51
CA PRO A 322 -14.88 -11.77 126.61
C PRO A 322 -15.59 -11.84 125.25
N VAL A 323 -16.84 -12.32 125.28
CA VAL A 323 -17.67 -12.62 124.10
C VAL A 323 -18.31 -11.35 123.52
N ALA A 324 -18.13 -11.13 122.21
CA ALA A 324 -19.01 -10.28 121.39
C ALA A 324 -19.88 -11.15 120.45
N GLN A 325 -21.11 -10.70 120.24
CA GLN A 325 -22.25 -11.45 119.71
C GLN A 325 -22.15 -11.86 118.22
N LYS A 326 -22.89 -12.93 117.91
CA LYS A 326 -22.89 -13.72 116.68
C LYS A 326 -23.74 -13.11 115.57
N VAL A 327 -23.36 -13.36 114.32
CA VAL A 327 -24.29 -13.52 113.19
C VAL A 327 -23.94 -14.82 112.46
N LYS A 328 -24.94 -15.68 112.26
CA LYS A 328 -24.85 -16.94 111.51
C LYS A 328 -25.25 -16.68 110.06
N VAL A 329 -24.45 -17.13 109.10
CA VAL A 329 -24.93 -17.47 107.75
C VAL A 329 -24.21 -18.74 107.24
N SER A 330 -24.92 -19.42 106.36
CA SER A 330 -24.98 -20.81 105.96
C SER A 330 -23.91 -21.36 105.02
N LYS A 331 -23.81 -22.70 105.07
CA LYS A 331 -23.42 -23.72 104.07
C LYS A 331 -23.12 -23.26 102.64
N VAL A 332 -22.09 -23.87 102.03
CA VAL A 332 -22.12 -24.46 100.67
C VAL A 332 -21.13 -25.64 100.61
N ASP A 333 -21.61 -26.79 100.13
CA ASP A 333 -20.81 -27.92 99.65
C ASP A 333 -20.24 -27.61 98.26
N ASN A 334 -19.03 -28.09 97.92
CA ASN A 334 -18.71 -28.39 96.53
C ASN A 334 -17.66 -29.51 96.43
N ILE A 335 -18.01 -30.52 95.63
CA ILE A 335 -17.15 -31.63 95.20
C ILE A 335 -16.51 -31.24 93.83
N PRO A 336 -15.74 -32.11 93.14
CA PRO A 336 -14.34 -31.96 92.76
C PRO A 336 -14.14 -31.62 91.26
N ALA A 337 -12.89 -31.57 90.78
CA ALA A 337 -12.58 -31.86 89.38
C ALA A 337 -11.14 -32.39 89.24
N GLU A 338 -11.04 -33.69 88.98
CA GLU A 338 -9.99 -34.30 88.16
C GLU A 338 -10.19 -33.87 86.69
N ASP A 339 -9.16 -34.13 85.89
CA ASP A 339 -9.10 -34.13 84.42
C ASP A 339 -8.67 -32.85 83.68
N GLU A 340 -7.34 -32.75 83.46
CA GLU A 340 -6.79 -32.15 82.25
C GLU A 340 -5.44 -32.82 81.88
N LEU A 341 -5.48 -34.11 81.49
CA LEU A 341 -4.33 -34.76 80.84
C LEU A 341 -4.75 -35.78 79.75
N HIS A 342 -5.90 -35.52 79.12
CA HIS A 342 -6.47 -36.36 78.06
C HIS A 342 -6.67 -35.62 76.72
N ALA A 343 -5.88 -34.58 76.43
CA ALA A 343 -6.01 -33.82 75.18
C ALA A 343 -4.88 -34.00 74.15
N TYR A 344 -3.86 -34.85 74.39
CA TYR A 344 -2.69 -34.92 73.49
C TYR A 344 -2.43 -36.25 72.79
N LEU A 345 -3.25 -37.30 72.98
CA LEU A 345 -2.91 -38.65 72.47
C LEU A 345 -3.87 -39.29 71.46
N PHE A 346 -4.99 -38.68 71.06
CA PHE A 346 -5.91 -39.30 70.08
C PHE A 346 -6.57 -38.30 69.14
N THR A 347 -5.80 -37.72 68.21
CA THR A 347 -6.35 -37.26 66.92
C THR A 347 -5.49 -37.81 65.79
N SER A 348 -5.90 -38.96 65.26
CA SER A 348 -5.59 -39.37 63.89
C SER A 348 -6.78 -38.99 63.00
N GLU A 349 -6.45 -38.47 61.82
CA GLU A 349 -7.08 -38.73 60.51
C GLU A 349 -8.61 -38.65 60.37
N ASP A 350 -9.11 -37.68 59.60
CA ASP A 350 -9.52 -37.86 58.19
C ASP A 350 -10.36 -36.67 57.67
N ILE A 351 -10.44 -36.55 56.32
CA ILE A 351 -11.24 -35.65 55.45
C ILE A 351 -10.45 -34.38 55.05
N GLU A 352 -10.09 -34.07 53.79
CA GLU A 352 -10.62 -34.40 52.46
C GLU A 352 -9.53 -34.33 51.38
#